data_AF-A0A7W0DU71-F1
#
_entry.id   AF-A0A7W0DU71-F1
#
_cell.length_a   1.000
_cell.length_b   1.000
_cell.length_c   1.000
_cell.angle_alpha   90.00
_cell.angle_beta   90.00
_cell.angle_gamma   90.00
#
_symmetry.space_group_name_H-M   'P 1'
#
loop_
_entity.id
_entity.type
_entity.pdbx_description
1 polymer ?
#
loop_
_entity_poly.entity_id
_entity_poly.type
_entity_poly.pdbx_seq_one_letter_code
_entity_poly.pdbx_strand_id
1 'polypeptide(L)'
;MTRVVLACAIGTGVVATAGGAAQAAPATEGGSKPVKTIEKGYALSCTGQSRGVTVAVDLYQNSAFGSHTSLSVETPDGEYGGGYGPEETTLFSNGTIAADIPVRKLDDTAEPAGNAVISGTYEAVGRPKPVHEVIEDPADHYVISKGTNIQLRTVATVDVLGERVPLSCSTSFAFDLTVWRLTPGQN
;
A
#
# COMPACT_ATOMS: atom_id res chain seq x y z
N MET A 1 -40.94 -18.07 -24.36
CA MET A 1 -41.46 -19.00 -23.34
C MET A 1 -41.26 -18.32 -21.99
N THR A 2 -42.21 -18.01 -21.11
CA THR A 2 -43.66 -18.17 -21.02
C THR A 2 -44.09 -17.17 -19.93
N ARG A 3 -45.20 -16.45 -20.13
CA ARG A 3 -45.79 -15.56 -19.12
C ARG A 3 -46.43 -16.40 -18.00
N VAL A 4 -46.34 -15.95 -16.75
CA VAL A 4 -47.37 -16.20 -15.73
C VAL A 4 -47.58 -14.92 -14.92
N VAL A 5 -48.85 -14.50 -14.88
CA VAL A 5 -49.43 -13.40 -14.10
C VAL A 5 -50.30 -14.04 -13.01
N LEU A 6 -50.28 -13.51 -11.78
CA LEU A 6 -51.40 -13.58 -10.81
C LEU A 6 -51.04 -12.77 -9.55
N ALA A 7 -51.94 -12.19 -8.77
CA ALA A 7 -53.00 -11.19 -8.94
C ALA A 7 -53.54 -10.88 -7.52
N CYS A 8 -53.77 -9.59 -7.24
CA CYS A 8 -54.73 -8.99 -6.29
C CYS A 8 -54.80 -9.41 -4.80
N ALA A 9 -54.73 -8.41 -3.91
CA ALA A 9 -55.82 -8.16 -2.97
C ALA A 9 -55.87 -6.66 -2.57
N ILE A 10 -57.05 -6.07 -2.74
CA ILE A 10 -57.43 -4.72 -2.33
C ILE A 10 -58.13 -4.85 -0.97
N GLY A 11 -57.83 -3.98 -0.01
CA GLY A 11 -58.59 -3.84 1.23
C GLY A 11 -58.66 -2.38 1.67
N THR A 12 -59.86 -1.82 1.69
CA THR A 12 -60.19 -0.44 2.08
C THR A 12 -60.82 -0.35 3.47
N GLY A 13 -60.50 0.74 4.19
CA GLY A 13 -61.25 1.31 5.33
C GLY A 13 -60.52 1.22 6.68
N VAL A 14 -60.54 2.16 7.62
CA VAL A 14 -61.25 3.45 7.84
C VAL A 14 -60.36 4.34 8.74
N VAL A 15 -60.54 5.67 8.65
CA VAL A 15 -59.87 6.76 9.39
C VAL A 15 -60.31 6.84 10.87
N ALA A 16 -59.37 7.06 11.80
CA ALA A 16 -59.63 7.74 13.08
C ALA A 16 -58.35 8.41 13.63
N THR A 17 -58.44 9.72 13.86
CA THR A 17 -57.43 10.65 14.37
C THR A 17 -57.24 10.56 15.88
N ALA A 18 -56.00 10.52 16.38
CA ALA A 18 -55.64 11.03 17.71
C ALA A 18 -54.12 11.18 17.89
N GLY A 19 -53.69 12.36 18.31
CA GLY A 19 -52.59 12.53 19.28
C GLY A 19 -51.17 12.34 18.76
N GLY A 20 -50.52 13.44 18.42
CA GLY A 20 -49.07 13.48 18.25
C GLY A 20 -48.33 13.03 19.50
N ALA A 21 -47.43 12.08 19.30
CA ALA A 21 -46.12 12.07 19.90
C ALA A 21 -45.20 11.48 18.83
N ALA A 22 -44.59 12.36 18.03
CA ALA A 22 -43.44 11.97 17.24
C ALA A 22 -42.35 11.60 18.25
N GLN A 23 -42.30 10.31 18.62
CA GLN A 23 -41.10 9.75 19.21
C GLN A 23 -40.03 9.88 18.15
N ALA A 24 -39.22 10.93 18.29
CA ALA A 24 -37.95 11.02 17.60
C ALA A 24 -37.25 9.69 17.87
N ALA A 25 -37.10 8.88 16.81
CA ALA A 25 -36.19 7.76 16.86
C ALA A 25 -34.85 8.31 17.38
N PRO A 26 -34.20 7.65 18.36
CA PRO A 26 -32.87 8.07 18.77
C PRO A 26 -32.03 8.15 17.50
N ALA A 27 -31.49 9.34 17.21
CA ALA A 27 -30.53 9.50 16.17
C ALA A 27 -29.35 8.60 16.55
N THR A 28 -29.24 7.44 15.91
CA THR A 28 -28.05 6.63 15.98
C THR A 28 -26.96 7.50 15.38
N GLU A 29 -26.08 8.06 16.22
CA GLU A 29 -24.79 8.62 15.79
C GLU A 29 -23.92 7.45 15.30
N GLY A 30 -24.32 6.84 14.19
CA GLY A 30 -23.63 5.73 13.52
C GLY A 30 -22.55 6.26 12.60
N GLY A 31 -21.72 7.17 13.08
CA GLY A 31 -20.51 7.60 12.37
C GLY A 31 -19.31 6.87 12.92
N SER A 32 -18.72 5.94 12.16
CA SER A 32 -17.41 5.38 12.49
C SER A 32 -16.42 6.53 12.68
N LYS A 33 -15.79 6.63 13.86
CA LYS A 33 -14.82 7.69 14.14
C LYS A 33 -13.60 7.51 13.22
N PRO A 34 -13.03 8.61 12.69
CA PRO A 34 -11.79 8.57 11.93
C PRO A 34 -10.69 7.78 12.68
N VAL A 35 -10.07 6.81 12.00
CA VAL A 35 -8.87 6.15 12.54
C VAL A 35 -7.66 7.00 12.19
N LYS A 36 -6.93 7.47 13.21
CA LYS A 36 -5.73 8.29 13.05
C LYS A 36 -4.48 7.46 13.31
N THR A 37 -3.54 7.45 12.38
CA THR A 37 -2.25 6.76 12.49
C THR A 37 -1.10 7.74 12.23
N ILE A 38 0.02 7.54 12.92
CA ILE A 38 1.29 8.22 12.60
C ILE A 38 2.16 7.23 11.83
N GLU A 39 2.53 7.60 10.63
CA GLU A 39 3.23 6.75 9.67
C GLU A 39 4.56 7.42 9.32
N LYS A 40 5.66 6.82 9.80
CA LYS A 40 7.01 7.29 9.54
C LYS A 40 7.82 6.21 8.86
N GLY A 41 8.71 6.60 7.96
CA GLY A 41 9.58 5.61 7.35
C GLY A 41 10.19 6.05 6.03
N TYR A 42 10.38 5.09 5.15
CA TYR A 42 11.18 5.24 3.93
C TYR A 42 10.51 4.53 2.77
N ALA A 43 10.59 5.14 1.60
CA ALA A 43 10.14 4.56 0.35
C ALA A 43 11.24 4.70 -0.71
N LEU A 44 11.50 3.59 -1.40
CA LEU A 44 12.52 3.48 -2.43
C LEU A 44 11.96 2.68 -3.60
N SER A 45 12.10 3.21 -4.82
CA SER A 45 11.83 2.49 -6.07
C SER A 45 13.02 2.70 -6.99
N CYS A 46 13.66 1.59 -7.38
CA CYS A 46 14.87 1.61 -8.19
C CYS A 46 14.82 0.61 -9.32
N THR A 47 15.57 0.91 -10.37
CA THR A 47 15.81 0.00 -11.49
C THR A 47 17.30 -0.13 -11.74
N GLY A 48 17.73 -1.24 -12.31
CA GLY A 48 19.11 -1.44 -12.70
C GLY A 48 19.23 -2.42 -13.86
N GLN A 49 20.37 -2.41 -14.53
CA GLN A 49 20.68 -3.39 -15.55
C GLN A 49 22.17 -3.71 -15.55
N SER A 50 22.52 -4.99 -15.64
CA SER A 50 23.90 -5.45 -15.86
C SER A 50 23.91 -6.80 -16.57
N ARG A 51 24.76 -6.96 -17.59
CA ARG A 51 25.01 -8.21 -18.32
C ARG A 51 23.75 -9.02 -18.70
N GLY A 52 22.70 -8.34 -19.18
CA GLY A 52 21.45 -8.98 -19.61
C GLY A 52 20.47 -9.28 -18.47
N VAL A 53 20.79 -8.92 -17.24
CA VAL A 53 19.89 -8.93 -16.08
C VAL A 53 19.32 -7.54 -15.90
N THR A 54 18.01 -7.38 -15.99
CA THR A 54 17.28 -6.15 -15.67
C THR A 54 16.56 -6.36 -14.34
N VAL A 55 16.59 -5.38 -13.44
CA VAL A 55 15.95 -5.46 -12.13
C VAL A 55 15.09 -4.24 -11.86
N ALA A 56 13.96 -4.46 -11.19
CA ALA A 56 13.15 -3.44 -10.54
C ALA A 56 12.97 -3.83 -9.07
N VAL A 57 13.18 -2.87 -8.16
CA VAL A 57 13.15 -3.07 -6.71
C VAL A 57 12.31 -1.98 -6.07
N ASP A 58 11.34 -2.38 -5.26
CA ASP A 58 10.61 -1.50 -4.36
C ASP A 58 10.88 -1.92 -2.91
N LEU A 59 11.35 -0.98 -2.09
CA LEU A 59 11.53 -1.17 -0.65
C LEU A 59 10.71 -0.11 0.08
N TYR A 60 9.90 -0.57 1.03
CA TYR A 60 9.05 0.28 1.84
C TYR A 60 9.16 -0.14 3.31
N GLN A 61 9.35 0.83 4.19
CA GLN A 61 9.34 0.62 5.64
C GLN A 61 8.42 1.67 6.25
N ASN A 62 7.47 1.24 7.08
CA ASN A 62 6.53 2.11 7.79
C ASN A 62 6.43 1.70 9.25
N SER A 63 6.58 2.65 10.16
CA SER A 63 6.51 2.45 11.61
C SER A 63 5.19 1.86 12.11
N ALA A 64 4.11 1.97 11.35
CA ALA A 64 2.78 1.48 11.72
C ALA A 64 2.42 0.13 11.10
N PHE A 65 3.03 -0.23 9.97
CA PHE A 65 2.64 -1.40 9.18
C PHE A 65 3.81 -2.33 8.83
N GLY A 66 5.01 -2.05 9.33
CA GLY A 66 6.21 -2.82 9.04
C GLY A 66 6.75 -2.53 7.64
N SER A 67 7.48 -3.51 7.12
CA SER A 67 8.24 -3.41 5.88
C SER A 67 7.66 -4.28 4.78
N HIS A 68 7.78 -3.79 3.56
CA HIS A 68 7.41 -4.48 2.33
C HIS A 68 8.55 -4.40 1.32
N THR A 69 8.74 -5.51 0.60
CA THR A 69 9.69 -5.59 -0.49
C THR A 69 9.03 -6.17 -1.73
N SER A 70 9.42 -5.67 -2.90
CA SER A 70 9.10 -6.26 -4.19
C SER A 70 10.34 -6.23 -5.07
N LEU A 71 10.57 -7.33 -5.78
CA LEU A 71 11.63 -7.49 -6.75
C LEU A 71 11.06 -8.14 -8.01
N SER A 72 11.39 -7.57 -9.16
CA SER A 72 11.23 -8.19 -10.46
C SER A 72 12.60 -8.26 -11.14
N VAL A 73 12.90 -9.39 -11.77
CA VAL A 73 14.14 -9.63 -12.51
C VAL A 73 13.81 -10.24 -13.86
N GLU A 74 14.34 -9.65 -14.93
CA GLU A 74 14.25 -10.18 -16.28
C GLU A 74 15.65 -10.62 -16.75
N THR A 75 15.75 -11.83 -17.29
CA THR A 75 16.96 -12.38 -17.91
C THR A 75 16.62 -13.05 -19.26
N PRO A 76 17.63 -13.42 -20.07
CA PRO A 76 17.38 -14.22 -21.28
C PRO A 76 16.75 -15.59 -21.00
N ASP A 77 16.89 -16.11 -19.78
CA ASP A 77 16.39 -17.42 -19.36
C ASP A 77 14.96 -17.36 -18.78
N GLY A 78 14.43 -16.16 -18.56
CA GLY A 78 13.05 -15.93 -18.13
C GLY A 78 12.88 -14.79 -17.12
N GLU A 79 11.68 -14.75 -16.52
CA GLU A 79 11.32 -13.78 -15.50
C GLU A 79 11.39 -14.40 -14.10
N TYR A 80 11.81 -13.61 -13.13
CA TYR A 80 11.91 -13.99 -11.73
C TYR A 80 11.34 -12.88 -10.86
N GLY A 81 10.88 -13.25 -9.68
CA GLY A 81 10.29 -12.31 -8.74
C GLY A 81 10.43 -12.75 -7.31
N GLY A 82 10.29 -11.78 -6.42
CA GLY A 82 10.36 -11.98 -4.99
C GLY A 82 9.72 -10.82 -4.25
N GLY A 83 9.49 -11.03 -2.97
CA GLY A 83 8.93 -10.02 -2.09
C GLY A 83 8.40 -10.64 -0.82
N TYR A 84 8.27 -9.81 0.20
CA TYR A 84 7.62 -10.13 1.46
C TYR A 84 7.02 -8.86 2.05
N GLY A 85 6.24 -9.03 3.11
CA GLY A 85 5.62 -7.93 3.84
C GLY A 85 4.10 -8.02 3.86
N PRO A 86 3.46 -7.45 4.89
CA PRO A 86 4.09 -6.66 5.96
C PRO A 86 4.85 -7.53 6.98
N GLU A 87 6.09 -7.16 7.32
CA GLU A 87 6.92 -7.82 8.34
C GLU A 87 7.72 -6.81 9.18
N GLU A 88 8.09 -7.16 10.41
CA GLU A 88 8.90 -6.33 11.32
C GLU A 88 10.41 -6.31 10.98
N THR A 89 10.75 -6.49 9.71
CA THR A 89 12.13 -6.49 9.21
C THR A 89 12.61 -5.06 9.01
N THR A 90 13.79 -4.72 9.53
CA THR A 90 14.39 -3.40 9.33
C THR A 90 15.14 -3.35 8.01
N LEU A 91 14.63 -2.57 7.04
CA LEU A 91 15.24 -2.37 5.73
C LEU A 91 16.15 -1.13 5.70
N PHE A 92 15.78 -0.09 6.45
CA PHE A 92 16.48 1.19 6.51
C PHE A 92 16.84 1.52 7.95
N SER A 93 18.14 1.65 8.23
CA SER A 93 18.63 2.01 9.56
C SER A 93 19.96 2.73 9.48
N ASN A 94 20.13 3.82 10.23
CA ASN A 94 21.41 4.53 10.36
C ASN A 94 22.09 4.86 9.00
N GLY A 95 21.31 5.24 7.99
CA GLY A 95 21.84 5.57 6.66
C GLY A 95 22.23 4.37 5.79
N THR A 96 21.91 3.14 6.20
CA THR A 96 22.16 1.92 5.42
C THR A 96 20.87 1.25 4.96
N ILE A 97 20.94 0.61 3.80
CA ILE A 97 19.88 -0.18 3.19
C ILE A 97 20.33 -1.64 3.21
N ALA A 98 19.48 -2.53 3.70
CA ALA A 98 19.70 -3.98 3.66
C ALA A 98 18.39 -4.72 3.47
N ALA A 99 18.32 -5.59 2.47
CA ALA A 99 17.21 -6.53 2.29
C ALA A 99 17.71 -7.85 1.71
N ASP A 100 17.14 -8.95 2.19
CA ASP A 100 17.36 -10.30 1.64
C ASP A 100 16.00 -10.84 1.19
N ILE A 101 15.82 -10.98 -0.13
CA ILE A 101 14.53 -11.30 -0.75
C ILE A 101 14.62 -12.68 -1.42
N PRO A 102 13.83 -13.67 -0.99
CA PRO A 102 13.73 -14.94 -1.70
C PRO A 102 13.21 -14.74 -3.13
N VAL A 103 13.90 -15.34 -4.09
CA VAL A 103 13.59 -15.22 -5.53
C VAL A 103 13.07 -16.55 -6.05
N ARG A 104 12.05 -16.47 -6.90
CA ARG A 104 11.49 -17.61 -7.63
C ARG A 104 11.33 -17.27 -9.09
N LYS A 105 11.35 -18.29 -9.94
CA LYS A 105 10.98 -18.13 -11.35
C LYS A 105 9.48 -17.83 -11.46
N LEU A 106 9.11 -16.90 -12.33
CA LEU A 106 7.72 -16.50 -12.60
C LEU A 106 7.15 -17.29 -13.78
N ASP A 107 7.20 -18.62 -13.66
CA ASP A 107 6.53 -19.54 -14.58
C ASP A 107 5.68 -20.55 -13.77
N ASP A 108 5.09 -21.52 -14.47
CA ASP A 108 4.22 -22.53 -13.86
C ASP A 108 4.93 -23.41 -12.80
N THR A 109 6.26 -23.41 -12.77
CA THR A 109 7.04 -24.21 -11.81
C THR A 109 7.21 -23.52 -10.46
N ALA A 110 7.25 -22.17 -10.46
CA ALA A 110 7.57 -21.34 -9.29
C ALA A 110 8.84 -21.80 -8.53
N GLU A 111 9.81 -22.36 -9.27
CA GLU A 111 11.03 -22.93 -8.70
C GLU A 111 11.85 -21.86 -7.94
N PRO A 112 12.37 -22.18 -6.74
CA PRO A 112 13.31 -21.31 -6.03
C PRO A 112 14.57 -21.04 -6.84
N ALA A 113 14.99 -19.78 -6.89
CA ALA A 113 16.17 -19.32 -7.63
C ALA A 113 17.23 -18.66 -6.72
N GLY A 114 17.16 -18.94 -5.41
CA GLY A 114 18.03 -18.34 -4.40
C GLY A 114 17.46 -17.05 -3.83
N ASN A 115 18.35 -16.12 -3.47
CA ASN A 115 18.00 -14.85 -2.87
C ASN A 115 18.59 -13.68 -3.66
N ALA A 116 17.91 -12.54 -3.60
CA ALA A 116 18.43 -11.25 -3.99
C ALA A 116 18.83 -10.46 -2.75
N VAL A 117 20.08 -10.00 -2.70
CA VAL A 117 20.58 -9.21 -1.58
C VAL A 117 20.75 -7.77 -2.01
N ILE A 118 19.91 -6.89 -1.47
CA ILE A 118 19.97 -5.45 -1.69
C ILE A 118 20.83 -4.85 -0.58
N SER A 119 21.81 -4.05 -0.97
CA SER A 119 22.70 -3.34 -0.04
C SER A 119 23.01 -1.94 -0.55
N GLY A 120 23.12 -0.98 0.37
CA GLY A 120 23.42 0.40 0.00
C GLY A 120 23.44 1.38 1.16
N THR A 121 23.52 2.65 0.81
CA THR A 121 23.43 3.78 1.74
C THR A 121 22.43 4.81 1.25
N TYR A 122 21.90 5.59 2.20
CA TYR A 122 21.05 6.73 1.92
C TYR A 122 21.40 7.92 2.81
N GLU A 123 21.21 9.12 2.29
CA GLU A 123 21.30 10.38 3.02
C GLU A 123 20.14 11.30 2.67
N ALA A 124 19.63 12.04 3.65
CA ALA A 124 18.63 13.06 3.40
C ALA A 124 19.22 14.24 2.61
N VAL A 125 18.50 14.68 1.58
CA VAL A 125 18.92 15.80 0.73
C VAL A 125 17.85 16.88 0.71
N GLY A 126 18.28 18.10 1.04
CA GLY A 126 17.42 19.27 1.04
C GLY A 126 16.54 19.37 2.29
N ARG A 127 15.43 20.09 2.16
CA ARG A 127 14.48 20.35 3.26
C ARG A 127 13.22 19.48 3.08
N PRO A 128 12.53 19.13 4.20
CA PRO A 128 11.23 18.48 4.12
C PRO A 128 10.24 19.28 3.27
N LYS A 129 9.55 18.60 2.36
CA LYS A 129 8.47 19.14 1.53
C LYS A 129 7.13 18.74 2.12
N PRO A 130 6.19 19.67 2.31
CA PRO A 130 4.87 19.34 2.83
C PRO A 130 4.10 18.45 1.86
N VAL A 131 3.35 17.51 2.42
CA VAL A 131 2.45 16.61 1.69
C VAL A 131 1.05 16.75 2.27
N HIS A 132 0.06 16.87 1.39
CA HIS A 132 -1.34 16.70 1.72
C HIS A 132 -2.02 15.98 0.56
N GLU A 133 -2.61 14.82 0.86
CA GLU A 133 -3.24 13.97 -0.12
C GLU A 133 -4.57 13.47 0.43
N VAL A 134 -5.57 13.38 -0.44
CA VAL A 134 -6.89 12.81 -0.15
C VAL A 134 -7.16 11.79 -1.25
N ILE A 135 -7.10 10.51 -0.89
CA ILE A 135 -7.45 9.39 -1.77
C ILE A 135 -8.82 8.88 -1.34
N GLU A 136 -9.68 8.60 -2.31
CA GLU A 136 -10.92 7.85 -2.09
C GLU A 136 -10.72 6.44 -2.66
N ASP A 137 -10.64 5.44 -1.79
CA ASP A 137 -10.48 4.04 -2.18
C ASP A 137 -10.93 3.05 -1.07
N PRO A 138 -11.99 2.27 -1.27
CA PRO A 138 -12.97 2.33 -2.37
C PRO A 138 -13.89 3.57 -2.24
N ALA A 139 -14.94 3.67 -3.06
CA ALA A 139 -15.92 4.75 -2.98
C ALA A 139 -16.40 5.00 -1.53
N ASP A 140 -16.51 6.28 -1.18
CA ASP A 140 -16.83 6.81 0.14
C ASP A 140 -15.79 6.51 1.25
N HIS A 141 -14.69 5.80 0.96
CA HIS A 141 -13.61 5.54 1.94
C HIS A 141 -12.43 6.47 1.67
N TYR A 142 -12.16 7.39 2.59
CA TYR A 142 -11.11 8.38 2.40
C TYR A 142 -9.86 8.06 3.22
N VAL A 143 -8.71 8.10 2.57
CA VAL A 143 -7.38 8.13 3.17
C VAL A 143 -6.83 9.54 3.01
N ILE A 144 -6.78 10.29 4.11
CA ILE A 144 -6.23 11.64 4.14
C ILE A 144 -4.83 11.55 4.75
N SER A 145 -3.81 11.94 3.99
CA SER A 145 -2.42 11.98 4.43
C SER A 145 -1.98 13.43 4.59
N LYS A 146 -1.31 13.75 5.70
CA LYS A 146 -0.70 15.07 5.92
C LYS A 146 0.64 14.96 6.64
N GLY A 147 1.67 15.61 6.13
CA GLY A 147 2.97 15.62 6.78
C GLY A 147 4.06 16.11 5.85
N THR A 148 5.19 15.42 5.82
CA THR A 148 6.33 15.80 4.98
C THR A 148 7.04 14.62 4.35
N ASN A 149 7.62 14.84 3.17
CA ASN A 149 8.61 13.96 2.56
C ASN A 149 9.97 14.68 2.48
N ILE A 150 11.05 13.96 2.74
CA ILE A 150 12.44 14.43 2.55
C ILE A 150 13.07 13.54 1.49
N GLN A 151 13.52 14.14 0.38
CA GLN A 151 14.24 13.41 -0.67
C GLN A 151 15.50 12.75 -0.09
N LEU A 152 15.81 11.54 -0.54
CA LEU A 152 17.07 10.87 -0.25
C LEU A 152 17.96 10.86 -1.48
N ARG A 153 19.27 10.97 -1.27
CA ARG A 153 20.28 10.47 -2.20
C ARG A 153 20.62 9.06 -1.76
N THR A 154 20.54 8.14 -2.70
CA THR A 154 20.71 6.71 -2.45
C THR A 154 21.77 6.14 -3.38
N VAL A 155 22.63 5.28 -2.84
CA VAL A 155 23.58 4.47 -3.59
C VAL A 155 23.35 3.03 -3.18
N ALA A 156 22.82 2.21 -4.10
CA ALA A 156 22.45 0.84 -3.80
C ALA A 156 22.84 -0.10 -4.93
N THR A 157 23.00 -1.37 -4.58
CA THR A 157 23.22 -2.50 -5.49
C THR A 157 22.32 -3.65 -5.10
N VAL A 158 22.02 -4.52 -6.05
CA VAL A 158 21.42 -5.83 -5.78
C VAL A 158 22.33 -6.92 -6.32
N ASP A 159 22.60 -7.93 -5.51
CA ASP A 159 23.21 -9.19 -5.93
C ASP A 159 22.09 -10.20 -6.17
N VAL A 160 21.92 -10.67 -7.41
CA VAL A 160 20.83 -11.59 -7.77
C VAL A 160 21.26 -12.47 -8.95
N LEU A 161 20.93 -13.76 -8.89
CA LEU A 161 21.27 -14.75 -9.93
C LEU A 161 22.76 -14.73 -10.34
N GLY A 162 23.65 -14.46 -9.38
CA GLY A 162 25.10 -14.39 -9.60
C GLY A 162 25.61 -13.08 -10.22
N GLU A 163 24.74 -12.10 -10.47
CA GLU A 163 25.11 -10.79 -11.02
C GLU A 163 24.91 -9.68 -10.00
N ARG A 164 25.86 -8.74 -9.95
CA ARG A 164 25.77 -7.51 -9.16
C ARG A 164 25.28 -6.37 -10.03
N VAL A 165 24.07 -5.89 -9.77
CA VAL A 165 23.43 -4.84 -10.55
C VAL A 165 23.43 -3.52 -9.77
N PRO A 166 24.04 -2.44 -10.29
CA PRO A 166 23.91 -1.11 -9.69
C PRO A 166 22.49 -0.58 -9.90
N LEU A 167 21.93 0.06 -8.86
CA LEU A 167 20.57 0.57 -8.87
C LEU A 167 20.55 2.09 -9.07
N SER A 168 19.59 2.55 -9.86
CA SER A 168 19.22 3.96 -10.03
C SER A 168 17.80 4.15 -9.55
N CYS A 169 17.60 5.06 -8.60
CA CYS A 169 16.32 5.22 -7.91
C CYS A 169 15.60 6.49 -8.37
N SER A 170 14.42 6.32 -8.97
CA SER A 170 13.54 7.42 -9.40
C SER A 170 12.73 7.96 -8.23
N THR A 171 12.38 7.09 -7.28
CA THR A 171 11.69 7.44 -6.04
C THR A 171 12.58 7.07 -4.87
N SER A 172 12.90 8.05 -4.02
CA SER A 172 13.68 7.81 -2.81
C SER A 172 13.42 8.92 -1.79
N PHE A 173 12.65 8.64 -0.74
CA PHE A 173 12.34 9.64 0.28
C PHE A 173 12.09 9.00 1.65
N ALA A 174 12.37 9.79 2.69
CA ALA A 174 11.85 9.55 4.03
C ALA A 174 10.53 10.30 4.20
N PHE A 175 9.59 9.74 4.95
CA PHE A 175 8.29 10.36 5.23
C PHE A 175 7.97 10.40 6.72
N ASP A 176 7.22 11.43 7.12
CA ASP A 176 6.59 11.56 8.44
C ASP A 176 5.18 12.10 8.21
N LEU A 177 4.18 11.24 8.34
CA LEU A 177 2.80 11.49 7.98
C LEU A 177 1.87 11.23 9.16
N THR A 178 0.84 12.05 9.25
CA THR A 178 -0.39 11.73 9.96
C THR A 178 -1.42 11.30 8.92
N VAL A 179 -1.99 10.12 9.10
CA VAL A 179 -3.00 9.55 8.19
C VAL A 179 -4.32 9.39 8.92
N TRP A 180 -5.40 9.88 8.31
CA TRP A 180 -6.78 9.66 8.77
C TRP A 180 -7.49 8.76 7.77
N ARG A 181 -8.07 7.67 8.28
CA ARG A 181 -8.93 6.77 7.51
C ARG A 181 -10.37 7.00 7.92
N LEU A 182 -11.18 7.41 6.96
CA LEU A 182 -12.59 7.72 7.13
C LEU A 182 -13.40 6.67 6.38
N THR A 183 -14.20 5.91 7.13
CA THR A 183 -15.19 5.01 6.55
C THR A 183 -16.57 5.58 6.90
N PRO A 184 -17.49 5.74 5.93
CA PRO A 184 -18.85 6.12 6.24
C PRO A 184 -19.48 5.02 7.09
N GLY A 185 -20.39 5.39 7.98
CA GLY A 185 -21.15 4.42 8.74
C GLY A 185 -21.74 3.36 7.81
N GLN A 186 -21.40 2.10 8.05
CA GLN A 186 -22.22 1.01 7.53
C GLN A 186 -23.59 1.16 8.20
N ASN A 187 -24.60 1.54 7.42
CA ASN A 187 -25.99 1.61 7.88
C ASN A 187 -26.52 0.21 8.19
#